data_AF-A0A1Y0E770-F1
#
_entry.id   AF-A0A1Y0E770-F1
#
_cell.length_a   1.000
_cell.length_b   1.000
_cell.length_c   1.000
_cell.angle_alpha   90.00
_cell.angle_beta   90.00
_cell.angle_gamma   90.00
#
_symmetry.space_group_name_H-M   'P 1'
#
loop_
_entity.id
_entity.type
_entity.pdbx_description
1 polymer ?
#
loop_
_entity_poly.entity_id
_entity_poly.type
_entity_poly.pdbx_seq_one_letter_code
_entity_poly.pdbx_strand_id
1 'polypeptide(L)'
;MAHPLHHAESSARKFGGVPSDYQSVHDWFDASKEHLALFTHRAMRHHAQGLFEAERVFGLTLTNSAGRDIPVRWIGEQHIREDCQGRIPSMADWLRRIQPEPWMANGHTGMPAMSPAATQGLPGPPRLPPEERFLA
;
A
#
# COMPACT_ATOMS: atom_id res chain seq x y z
N MET A 1 6.30 -1.35 -8.58
CA MET A 1 5.93 -0.39 -7.51
C MET A 1 6.79 0.84 -7.71
N ALA A 2 6.22 2.04 -7.64
CA ALA A 2 7.04 3.24 -7.67
C ALA A 2 7.94 3.27 -6.41
N HIS A 3 9.14 3.81 -6.58
CA HIS A 3 10.01 4.14 -5.45
C HIS A 3 9.40 5.35 -4.70
N PRO A 4 9.48 5.43 -3.36
CA PRO A 4 8.98 6.58 -2.59
C PRO A 4 9.41 7.95 -3.15
N LEU A 5 10.62 8.03 -3.71
CA LEU A 5 11.14 9.22 -4.39
C LEU A 5 10.20 9.76 -5.48
N HIS A 6 9.59 8.91 -6.30
CA HIS A 6 8.69 9.37 -7.37
C HIS A 6 7.42 10.03 -6.80
N HIS A 7 6.93 9.55 -5.65
CA HIS A 7 5.84 10.20 -4.94
C HIS A 7 6.27 11.54 -4.36
N ALA A 8 7.48 11.62 -3.80
CA ALA A 8 8.04 12.85 -3.27
C ALA A 8 8.21 13.92 -4.36
N GLU A 9 8.67 13.53 -5.55
CA GLU A 9 8.71 14.41 -6.73
C GLU A 9 7.30 14.85 -7.17
N SER A 10 6.32 13.95 -7.10
CA SER A 10 4.93 14.27 -7.39
C SER A 10 4.35 15.29 -6.40
N SER A 11 4.65 15.12 -5.11
CA SER A 11 4.27 16.07 -4.05
C SER A 11 4.94 17.42 -4.24
N ALA A 12 6.23 17.47 -4.59
CA ALA A 12 6.93 18.73 -4.88
C ALA A 12 6.32 19.47 -6.07
N ARG A 13 5.96 18.76 -7.15
CA ARG A 13 5.23 19.36 -8.30
C ARG A 13 3.86 19.91 -7.89
N LYS A 14 3.16 19.24 -6.97
CA LYS A 14 1.78 19.57 -6.59
C LYS A 14 1.70 20.66 -5.52
N PHE A 15 2.58 20.63 -4.53
CA PHE A 15 2.52 21.45 -3.32
C PHE A 15 3.66 22.49 -3.22
N GLY A 16 4.62 22.46 -4.15
CA GLY A 16 5.82 23.30 -4.15
C GLY A 16 6.96 22.72 -3.32
N GLY A 17 8.02 23.49 -3.10
CA GLY A 17 9.21 23.02 -2.37
C GLY A 17 10.05 22.03 -3.19
N VAL A 18 10.72 21.11 -2.50
CA VAL A 18 11.61 20.10 -3.10
C VAL A 18 11.21 18.68 -2.66
N PRO A 19 11.56 17.62 -3.41
CA PRO A 19 11.18 16.25 -3.05
C PRO A 19 11.57 15.85 -1.62
N SER A 20 12.74 16.28 -1.13
CA SER A 20 13.19 15.97 0.23
C SER A 20 12.27 16.49 1.33
N ASP A 21 11.44 17.50 1.06
CA ASP A 21 10.43 18.01 2.02
C ASP A 21 9.34 16.98 2.32
N TYR A 22 9.12 16.01 1.42
CA TYR A 22 8.00 15.05 1.47
C TYR A 22 8.48 13.60 1.65
N GLN A 23 9.79 13.36 1.52
CA GLN A 23 10.36 12.04 1.42
C GLN A 23 10.01 11.15 2.62
N SER A 24 10.13 11.68 3.84
CA SER A 24 9.86 10.93 5.07
C SER A 24 8.41 10.42 5.17
N VAL A 25 7.44 11.19 4.66
CA VAL A 25 6.03 10.78 4.65
C VAL A 25 5.82 9.62 3.67
N HIS A 26 6.40 9.70 2.47
CA HIS A 26 6.29 8.63 1.47
C HIS A 26 7.05 7.36 1.86
N ASP A 27 8.24 7.50 2.43
CA ASP A 27 8.99 6.38 3.00
C ASP A 27 8.17 5.67 4.06
N TRP A 28 7.46 6.42 4.91
CA TRP A 28 6.61 5.83 5.93
C TRP A 28 5.42 5.05 5.36
N PHE A 29 4.73 5.55 4.33
CA PHE A 29 3.67 4.75 3.70
C PHE A 29 4.21 3.44 3.11
N ASP A 30 5.40 3.50 2.52
CA ASP A 30 6.02 2.38 1.81
C ASP A 30 6.92 1.48 2.66
N ALA A 31 7.23 1.83 3.92
CA ALA A 31 8.16 1.06 4.77
C ALA A 31 7.70 -0.39 4.97
N SER A 32 6.40 -0.66 4.83
CA SER A 32 5.85 -2.02 4.84
C SER A 32 6.39 -2.93 3.72
N LYS A 33 7.04 -2.38 2.69
CA LYS A 33 7.82 -3.13 1.68
C LYS A 33 8.97 -3.93 2.29
N GLU A 34 9.49 -3.54 3.46
CA GLU A 34 10.50 -4.29 4.22
C GLU A 34 10.00 -5.68 4.63
N HIS A 35 8.69 -5.83 4.84
CA HIS A 35 8.07 -7.12 5.17
C HIS A 35 7.61 -7.87 3.92
N LEU A 36 7.14 -7.14 2.90
CA LEU A 36 6.59 -7.75 1.68
C LEU A 36 6.71 -6.82 0.47
N ALA A 37 7.58 -7.15 -0.48
CA ALA A 37 7.78 -6.36 -1.70
C ALA A 37 6.68 -6.56 -2.78
N LEU A 38 5.46 -6.98 -2.39
CA LEU A 38 4.29 -7.16 -3.26
C LEU A 38 3.22 -6.11 -2.95
N PHE A 39 2.29 -5.84 -3.89
CA PHE A 39 1.29 -4.78 -3.72
C PHE A 39 0.43 -4.90 -2.45
N THR A 40 0.36 -6.10 -1.86
CA THR A 40 -0.39 -6.38 -0.63
C THR A 40 0.20 -5.72 0.61
N HIS A 41 1.46 -5.25 0.61
CA HIS A 41 2.00 -4.42 1.72
C HIS A 41 1.11 -3.19 2.01
N ARG A 42 0.47 -2.68 0.95
CA ARG A 42 -0.46 -1.54 1.01
C ARG A 42 -1.58 -1.73 2.01
N ALA A 43 -1.95 -2.97 2.31
CA ALA A 43 -2.96 -3.27 3.33
C ALA A 43 -2.58 -2.77 4.74
N MET A 44 -1.29 -2.52 5.02
CA MET A 44 -0.85 -2.01 6.32
C MET A 44 -1.09 -0.50 6.51
N ARG A 45 -0.90 0.32 5.46
CA ARG A 45 -0.89 1.80 5.59
C ARG A 45 -1.65 2.54 4.50
N HIS A 46 -1.93 1.94 3.34
CA HIS A 46 -2.66 2.58 2.24
C HIS A 46 -4.18 2.39 2.40
N HIS A 47 -4.70 2.90 3.51
CA HIS A 47 -6.13 2.98 3.77
C HIS A 47 -6.45 4.19 4.66
N ALA A 48 -7.75 4.49 4.83
CA ALA A 48 -8.21 5.64 5.59
C ALA A 48 -7.55 5.79 6.98
N GLN A 49 -7.48 4.74 7.81
CA GLN A 49 -6.82 4.84 9.13
C GLN A 49 -5.32 5.17 9.03
N GLY A 50 -4.61 4.73 7.99
CA GLY A 50 -3.19 5.03 7.78
C GLY A 50 -2.93 6.51 7.52
N LEU A 51 -3.90 7.24 6.93
CA LEU A 51 -3.81 8.70 6.79
C LEU A 51 -3.80 9.41 8.15
N PHE A 52 -4.67 8.99 9.06
CA PHE A 52 -4.72 9.55 10.41
C PHE A 52 -3.52 9.12 11.25
N GLU A 53 -2.97 7.93 10.99
CA GLU A 53 -1.73 7.51 11.62
C GLU A 53 -0.54 8.34 11.13
N ALA A 54 -0.47 8.67 9.84
CA ALA A 54 0.55 9.58 9.32
C ALA A 54 0.49 10.96 10.02
N GLU A 55 -0.70 11.50 10.28
CA GLU A 55 -0.83 12.75 11.06
C GLU A 55 -0.33 12.63 12.50
N ARG A 56 -0.49 11.46 13.14
CA ARG A 56 0.08 11.23 14.49
C ARG A 56 1.59 11.20 14.47
N VAL A 57 2.18 10.68 13.39
CA VAL A 57 3.63 10.54 13.23
C VAL A 57 4.30 11.85 12.82
N PHE A 58 3.72 12.58 11.87
CA PHE A 58 4.35 13.75 11.24
C PHE A 58 3.75 15.09 11.67
N GLY A 59 2.65 15.07 12.45
CA GLY A 59 1.85 16.24 12.76
C GLY A 59 0.72 16.48 11.75
N LEU A 60 -0.13 17.47 12.03
CA LEU A 60 -1.25 17.82 11.16
C LEU A 60 -0.78 18.42 9.83
N THR A 61 0.30 19.19 9.87
CA THR A 61 0.90 19.88 8.72
C THR A 61 2.41 19.74 8.76
N LEU A 62 3.04 19.87 7.60
CA LEU A 62 4.47 20.12 7.46
C LEU A 62 4.69 21.43 6.72
N THR A 63 5.66 22.22 7.17
CA THR A 63 6.09 23.43 6.44
C THR A 63 7.19 23.03 5.47
N ASN A 64 6.95 23.19 4.16
CA ASN A 64 7.96 22.86 3.15
C ASN A 64 9.02 23.97 2.99
N SER A 65 10.07 23.71 2.21
CA SER A 65 11.15 24.67 1.94
C SER A 65 10.69 25.93 1.19
N ALA A 66 9.49 25.93 0.60
CA ALA A 66 8.87 27.10 -0.03
C ALA A 66 8.02 27.92 0.97
N GLY A 67 8.07 27.62 2.27
CA GLY A 67 7.35 28.33 3.32
C GLY A 67 5.84 28.05 3.34
N ARG A 68 5.40 26.91 2.80
CA ARG A 68 3.97 26.53 2.74
C ARG A 68 3.67 25.45 3.77
N ASP A 69 2.61 25.66 4.54
CA ASP A 69 2.06 24.64 5.42
C ASP A 69 1.16 23.70 4.63
N ILE A 70 1.60 22.45 4.47
CA ILE A 70 0.91 21.41 3.73
C ILE A 70 0.31 20.42 4.72
N PRO A 71 -1.00 20.16 4.70
CA PRO A 71 -1.58 19.10 5.52
C PRO A 71 -0.96 17.74 5.20
N VAL A 72 -0.49 17.03 6.23
CA VAL A 72 0.10 15.68 6.06
C VAL A 72 -0.90 14.73 5.41
N ARG A 73 -2.19 14.88 5.74
CA ARG A 73 -3.27 14.12 5.11
C ARG A 73 -3.32 14.30 3.61
N TRP A 74 -3.08 15.50 3.07
CA TRP A 74 -3.13 15.73 1.62
C TRP A 74 -2.02 14.97 0.88
N ILE A 75 -0.84 14.91 1.48
CA ILE A 75 0.31 14.16 0.97
C ILE A 75 0.02 12.66 1.00
N GLY A 76 -0.51 12.17 2.14
CA GLY A 76 -0.92 10.77 2.27
C GLY A 76 -2.02 10.37 1.30
N GLU A 77 -3.05 11.22 1.14
CA GLU A 77 -4.13 10.95 0.19
C GLU A 77 -3.64 10.93 -1.25
N GLN A 78 -2.70 11.79 -1.61
CA GLN A 78 -2.04 11.74 -2.91
C GLN A 78 -1.31 10.41 -3.10
N HIS A 79 -0.43 10.05 -2.15
CA HIS A 79 0.35 8.83 -2.21
C HIS A 79 -0.55 7.59 -2.39
N ILE A 80 -1.59 7.47 -1.56
CA ILE A 80 -2.53 6.35 -1.64
C ILE A 80 -3.27 6.34 -2.98
N ARG A 81 -3.74 7.49 -3.49
CA ARG A 81 -4.45 7.52 -4.77
C ARG A 81 -3.55 7.15 -5.95
N GLU A 82 -2.30 7.61 -5.96
CA GLU A 82 -1.32 7.24 -7.00
C GLU A 82 -1.07 5.73 -7.02
N ASP A 83 -1.09 5.10 -5.85
CA ASP A 83 -0.87 3.66 -5.71
C ASP A 83 -2.13 2.81 -5.91
N CYS A 84 -3.29 3.30 -5.48
CA CYS A 84 -4.56 2.56 -5.43
C CYS A 84 -5.56 2.99 -6.51
N GLN A 85 -5.06 3.31 -7.72
CA GLN A 85 -5.90 3.62 -8.89
C GLN A 85 -6.94 4.73 -8.61
N GLY A 86 -6.50 5.80 -7.94
CA GLY A 86 -7.34 6.95 -7.61
C GLY A 86 -8.24 6.78 -6.38
N ARG A 87 -8.18 5.63 -5.69
CA ARG A 87 -9.04 5.34 -4.53
C ARG A 87 -8.29 5.48 -3.22
N ILE A 88 -9.03 5.68 -2.13
CA ILE A 88 -8.54 5.51 -0.76
C ILE A 88 -9.29 4.29 -0.19
N PRO A 89 -8.65 3.11 -0.09
CA PRO A 89 -9.26 1.95 0.51
C PRO A 89 -9.64 2.19 1.98
N SER A 90 -10.64 1.48 2.47
CA SER A 90 -10.85 1.28 3.90
C SER A 90 -10.01 0.09 4.39
N MET A 91 -9.82 -0.02 5.71
CA MET A 91 -9.22 -1.23 6.29
C MET A 91 -10.08 -2.48 5.98
N ALA A 92 -11.40 -2.33 5.97
CA ALA A 92 -12.34 -3.40 5.62
C ALA A 92 -12.16 -3.92 4.18
N ASP A 93 -11.81 -3.06 3.22
CA ASP A 93 -11.57 -3.47 1.83
C ASP A 93 -10.44 -4.49 1.71
N TRP A 94 -9.42 -4.36 2.56
CA TRP A 94 -8.29 -5.28 2.67
C TRP A 94 -8.65 -6.52 3.51
N LEU A 95 -9.14 -6.32 4.74
CA LEU A 95 -9.36 -7.40 5.71
C LEU A 95 -10.40 -8.42 5.24
N ARG A 96 -11.42 -8.00 4.48
CA ARG A 96 -12.44 -8.92 3.93
C ARG A 96 -11.90 -10.00 2.98
N ARG A 97 -10.62 -9.88 2.57
CA ARG A 97 -9.95 -10.84 1.68
C ARG A 97 -9.11 -11.86 2.44
N ILE A 98 -8.92 -11.70 3.75
CA ILE A 98 -8.19 -12.67 4.58
C ILE A 98 -9.00 -13.97 4.64
N GLN A 99 -8.35 -15.09 4.34
CA GLN A 99 -8.91 -16.42 4.56
C GLN A 99 -8.54 -16.85 5.99
N PRO A 100 -9.53 -17.17 6.85
CA PRO A 100 -9.26 -17.57 8.22
C PRO A 100 -8.44 -18.86 8.28
N GLU A 101 -7.39 -18.86 9.10
CA GLU A 101 -6.59 -20.05 9.41
C GLU A 101 -6.71 -20.39 10.91
N PRO A 102 -6.49 -21.65 11.32
CA PRO A 102 -6.67 -22.08 12.72
C PRO A 102 -5.83 -21.29 13.75
N TRP A 103 -4.71 -20.69 13.33
CA TRP A 103 -3.85 -19.90 14.22
C TRP A 103 -4.35 -18.45 14.42
N MET A 104 -5.31 -17.98 13.62
CA MET A 104 -5.78 -16.58 13.65
C MET A 104 -6.81 -16.30 14.74
N ALA A 105 -7.42 -17.34 15.32
CA ALA A 105 -8.41 -17.21 16.38
C ALA A 105 -8.34 -18.41 17.34
N ASN A 106 -8.66 -18.17 18.61
CA ASN A 106 -8.83 -19.25 19.57
C ASN A 106 -10.15 -19.98 19.28
N GLY A 107 -10.10 -21.19 18.72
CA GLY A 107 -11.28 -22.06 18.51
C GLY A 107 -11.75 -22.13 17.05
N HIS A 108 -12.99 -22.60 16.83
CA HIS A 108 -13.58 -22.65 15.49
C HIS A 108 -13.81 -21.23 14.98
N THR A 109 -13.08 -20.85 13.92
CA THR A 109 -13.43 -19.70 13.09
C THR A 109 -14.81 -19.98 12.50
N GLY A 110 -15.89 -19.48 13.10
CA GLY A 110 -17.27 -19.67 12.64
C GLY A 110 -17.59 -19.09 11.26
N MET A 111 -16.57 -18.77 10.48
CA MET A 111 -16.67 -18.52 9.06
C MET A 111 -16.81 -19.87 8.35
N PRO A 112 -17.85 -20.08 7.52
CA PRO A 112 -17.92 -21.28 6.70
C PRO A 112 -16.62 -21.36 5.89
N ALA A 113 -15.95 -22.51 5.95
CA ALA A 113 -14.84 -22.79 5.04
C ALA A 113 -15.36 -22.49 3.62
N MET A 114 -14.78 -21.49 2.96
CA MET A 114 -15.05 -21.31 1.54
C MET A 114 -14.55 -22.59 0.87
N SER A 115 -15.49 -23.42 0.40
CA SER A 115 -15.20 -24.65 -0.31
C SER A 115 -14.14 -24.40 -1.38
N PRO A 116 -13.15 -25.29 -1.58
CA PRO A 116 -12.12 -25.15 -2.63
C PRO A 116 -12.69 -25.15 -4.06
N ALA A 117 -14.01 -25.18 -4.24
CA ALA A 117 -14.72 -25.41 -5.49
C ALA A 117 -14.63 -24.28 -6.52
N ALA A 118 -13.79 -23.24 -6.32
CA ALA A 118 -13.58 -22.17 -7.31
C ALA A 118 -12.18 -22.18 -7.95
N THR A 119 -11.35 -23.21 -7.74
CA THR A 119 -10.05 -23.35 -8.44
C THR A 119 -9.99 -24.47 -9.47
N GLN A 120 -11.05 -25.25 -9.66
CA GLN A 120 -11.13 -26.19 -10.78
C GLN A 120 -11.68 -25.48 -12.02
N GLY A 121 -10.81 -24.88 -12.84
CA GLY A 121 -11.23 -24.39 -14.15
C GLY A 121 -10.35 -23.38 -14.88
N LEU A 122 -9.23 -22.93 -14.32
CA LEU A 122 -8.29 -22.11 -15.09
C LEU A 122 -7.06 -22.94 -15.47
N PRO A 123 -6.78 -23.14 -16.77
CA PRO A 123 -5.55 -23.80 -17.19
C PRO A 123 -4.37 -22.96 -16.67
N GLY A 124 -3.44 -23.61 -15.98
CA GLY A 124 -2.18 -22.98 -15.59
C GLY A 124 -1.44 -22.45 -16.82
N PRO A 125 -0.60 -21.42 -16.67
CA PRO A 125 0.19 -20.90 -17.78
C PRO A 125 1.02 -22.04 -18.41
N PRO A 126 1.20 -22.03 -19.75
CA PRO A 126 1.96 -23.08 -20.42
C PRO A 126 3.36 -23.16 -19.82
N ARG A 127 3.79 -24.39 -19.49
CA ARG A 127 5.17 -24.62 -19.05
C ARG A 127 6.07 -24.34 -20.26
N LEU A 128 6.91 -23.32 -20.16
CA LEU A 128 7.96 -23.09 -21.16
C LEU A 128 8.95 -24.27 -21.14
N PRO A 129 9.43 -24.69 -22.31
CA PRO A 129 10.42 -25.76 -22.42
C PRO A 129 11.74 -25.38 -21.72
N PRO A 130 12.57 -26.38 -21.37
CA PRO A 130 13.75 -26.18 -20.52
C PRO A 130 14.77 -25.15 -21.04
N GLU A 131 14.80 -24.90 -22.35
CA GLU A 131 15.74 -23.97 -22.99
C GLU A 131 15.49 -22.47 -22.71
N GLU A 132 14.33 -22.05 -22.21
CA GLU A 132 14.02 -20.61 -22.00
C GLU A 132 14.17 -20.13 -20.54
N ARG A 133 14.73 -20.95 -19.65
CA ARG A 133 14.82 -20.65 -18.20
C ARG A 133 15.94 -19.70 -17.78
N PHE A 134 16.74 -19.17 -18.70
CA PHE A 134 17.97 -18.43 -18.37
C PHE A 134 18.05 -16.99 -18.91
N LEU A 135 16.93 -16.29 -19.09
CA LEU A 135 16.96 -14.85 -19.45
C LEU A 135 15.90 -13.98 -18.74
N ALA A 136 15.62 -14.24 -17.46
CA ALA A 136 14.87 -13.29 -16.62
C ALA A 136 15.52 -13.13 -15.25
#